data_AF-A0A381ZUT8-F1
#
_entry.id   AF-A0A381ZUT8-F1
#
_cell.length_a   1.000
_cell.length_b   1.000
_cell.length_c   1.000
_cell.angle_alpha   90.00
_cell.angle_beta   90.00
_cell.angle_gamma   90.00
#
_symmetry.space_group_name_H-M   'P 1'
#
loop_
_entity.id
_entity.type
_entity.pdbx_description
1 polymer ?
#
loop_
_entity_poly.entity_id
_entity_poly.type
_entity_poly.pdbx_seq_one_letter_code
_entity_poly.pdbx_strand_id
1 'polypeptide(L)'
;VAICSQLMFIAQLQASQAKTQLILLGTGTPNAEPERSGPSLAVVVGDNSYIVDFGPGVVRRATKFSKQWGGFTALNPENLKVAFLTHLHSDHTVGYSDLILTPWVLGRDVPLEVYGPKGLTEMTELIIEAYKKDIDYR
;
A
#
# COMPACT_ATOMS: atom_id res chain seq x y z
N VAL A 1 10.69 -4.33 -62.55
CA VAL A 1 10.80 -5.03 -61.25
C VAL A 1 11.26 -4.00 -60.23
N ALA A 2 10.33 -3.41 -59.49
CA ALA A 2 10.63 -2.38 -58.49
C ALA A 2 10.74 -3.05 -57.12
N ILE A 3 11.93 -3.07 -56.53
CA ILE A 3 12.16 -3.58 -55.17
C ILE A 3 11.89 -2.42 -54.22
N CYS A 4 10.74 -2.47 -53.55
CA CYS A 4 10.38 -1.56 -52.48
C CYS A 4 11.13 -2.00 -51.21
N SER A 5 12.16 -1.27 -50.81
CA SER A 5 12.90 -1.53 -49.56
C SER A 5 12.09 -1.00 -48.37
N GLN A 6 11.33 -1.86 -47.71
CA GLN A 6 10.74 -1.55 -46.42
C GLN A 6 11.83 -1.55 -45.35
N LEU A 7 12.22 -0.35 -44.91
CA LEU A 7 12.97 -0.16 -43.67
C LEU A 7 12.06 -0.57 -42.50
N MET A 8 12.33 -1.73 -41.90
CA MET A 8 11.77 -2.08 -40.59
C MET A 8 12.36 -1.13 -39.54
N PHE A 9 11.53 -0.22 -39.03
CA PHE A 9 11.83 0.53 -37.81
C PHE A 9 11.65 -0.44 -36.62
N ILE A 10 12.76 -0.94 -36.09
CA ILE A 10 12.76 -1.64 -34.80
C ILE A 10 12.66 -0.54 -33.73
N ALA A 11 11.46 -0.32 -33.19
CA ALA A 11 11.29 0.49 -32.00
C ALA A 11 11.98 -0.21 -30.82
N GLN A 12 13.09 0.36 -30.34
CA GLN A 12 13.72 -0.10 -29.11
C GLN A 12 12.76 0.20 -27.95
N LEU A 13 12.15 -0.85 -27.37
CA LEU A 13 11.50 -0.77 -26.07
C LEU A 13 12.56 -0.46 -25.02
N GLN A 14 12.79 0.82 -24.74
CA GLN A 14 13.52 1.22 -23.55
C GLN A 14 12.64 0.90 -22.34
N ALA A 15 13.01 -0.11 -21.56
CA ALA A 15 12.47 -0.28 -20.23
C ALA A 15 12.82 0.98 -19.43
N SER A 16 11.81 1.80 -19.10
CA SER A 16 11.95 2.85 -18.11
C SER A 16 12.51 2.20 -16.84
N GLN A 17 13.71 2.60 -16.44
CA GLN A 17 14.30 2.14 -15.20
C GLN A 17 13.55 2.82 -14.06
N ALA A 18 12.41 2.25 -13.66
CA ALA A 18 11.57 2.79 -12.61
C ALA A 18 12.40 2.88 -11.32
N LYS A 19 12.63 4.11 -10.86
CA LYS A 19 13.37 4.36 -9.63
C LYS A 19 12.60 3.74 -8.47
N THR A 20 13.24 2.82 -7.75
CA THR A 20 12.67 2.23 -6.52
C THR A 20 13.01 3.12 -5.34
N GLN A 21 12.01 3.41 -4.50
CA GLN A 21 12.17 4.22 -3.29
C GLN A 21 11.61 3.49 -2.08
N LEU A 22 12.35 3.53 -0.96
CA LEU A 22 11.89 3.04 0.32
C LEU A 22 11.45 4.22 1.18
N ILE A 23 10.18 4.25 1.57
CA ILE A 23 9.61 5.29 2.41
C ILE A 23 9.30 4.69 3.78
N LEU A 24 9.94 5.21 4.83
CA LEU A 24 9.66 4.79 6.21
C LEU A 24 8.41 5.52 6.71
N LEU A 25 7.29 4.80 6.73
CA LEU A 25 6.00 5.36 7.16
C LEU A 25 5.96 5.49 8.69
N GLY A 26 6.50 4.49 9.39
CA GLY A 26 6.68 4.49 10.83
C GLY A 26 7.86 3.62 11.26
N THR A 27 8.48 4.03 12.37
CA THR A 27 9.72 3.42 12.92
C THR A 27 9.63 3.27 14.44
N GLY A 28 8.41 3.25 14.97
CA GLY A 28 8.12 2.99 16.36
C GLY A 28 8.17 1.51 16.69
N THR A 29 7.74 1.18 17.89
CA THR A 29 7.69 -0.18 18.45
C THR A 29 6.31 -0.38 19.12
N PRO A 30 6.07 -1.43 19.91
CA PRO A 30 4.85 -1.51 20.73
C PRO A 30 4.70 -0.37 21.74
N ASN A 31 5.79 0.33 22.07
CA ASN A 31 5.75 1.47 22.96
C ASN A 31 5.04 2.67 22.30
N ALA A 32 4.23 3.39 23.09
CA ALA A 32 3.48 4.55 22.63
C ALA A 32 4.34 5.83 22.55
N GLU A 33 5.38 5.82 21.71
CA GLU A 33 6.21 6.99 21.47
C GLU A 33 5.47 8.06 20.65
N PRO A 34 5.34 9.31 21.13
CA PRO A 34 4.54 10.34 20.44
C PRO A 34 5.09 10.72 19.06
N GLU A 35 6.41 10.65 18.87
CA GLU A 35 7.08 11.07 17.63
C GLU A 35 7.31 9.91 16.64
N ARG A 36 6.94 8.67 17.00
CA ARG A 36 7.20 7.48 16.18
C ARG A 36 5.92 6.66 16.01
N SER A 37 5.30 6.76 14.83
CA SER A 37 4.23 5.83 14.43
C SER A 37 4.75 4.41 14.31
N GLY A 38 3.84 3.43 14.47
CA GLY A 38 4.21 2.02 14.52
C GLY A 38 4.91 1.51 13.25
N PRO A 39 5.58 0.35 13.32
CA PRO A 39 6.32 -0.25 12.21
C PRO A 39 5.52 -0.27 10.91
N SER A 40 6.02 0.45 9.90
CA SER A 40 5.51 0.35 8.53
C SER A 40 6.46 1.02 7.55
N LEU A 41 6.59 0.44 6.35
CA LEU A 41 7.29 1.06 5.23
C LEU A 41 6.52 0.86 3.92
N ALA A 42 6.84 1.68 2.93
CA ALA A 42 6.37 1.51 1.56
C ALA A 42 7.56 1.35 0.61
N VAL A 43 7.49 0.32 -0.23
CA VAL A 43 8.33 0.21 -1.42
C VAL A 43 7.56 0.84 -2.58
N VAL A 44 8.07 1.93 -3.14
CA VAL A 44 7.45 2.66 -4.25
C VAL A 44 8.23 2.40 -5.53
N VAL A 45 7.54 1.94 -6.57
CA VAL A 45 8.10 1.67 -7.90
C VAL A 45 7.13 2.24 -8.96
N GLY A 46 7.52 3.37 -9.57
CA GLY A 46 6.62 4.12 -10.44
C GLY A 46 5.39 4.61 -9.67
N ASP A 47 4.20 4.30 -10.17
CA ASP A 47 2.91 4.66 -9.54
C ASP A 47 2.37 3.58 -8.57
N ASN A 48 3.15 2.52 -8.30
CA ASN A 48 2.74 1.45 -7.40
C ASN A 48 3.43 1.57 -6.04
N SER A 49 2.71 1.23 -4.97
CA SER A 49 3.26 1.06 -3.64
C SER A 49 2.96 -0.32 -3.08
N TYR A 50 3.91 -0.84 -2.31
CA TYR A 50 3.80 -2.08 -1.57
C TYR A 50 4.05 -1.78 -0.10
N ILE A 51 3.02 -1.92 0.73
CA ILE A 51 3.10 -1.64 2.16
C ILE A 51 3.66 -2.87 2.87
N VAL A 52 4.63 -2.69 3.76
CA VAL A 52 5.14 -3.75 4.63
C VAL A 52 4.87 -3.35 6.07
N ASP A 53 4.13 -4.20 6.78
CA ASP A 53 3.58 -4.03 8.13
C ASP A 53 2.62 -2.85 8.30
N PHE A 54 1.67 -3.01 9.22
CA PHE A 54 0.49 -2.16 9.38
C PHE A 54 0.42 -1.59 10.79
N GLY A 55 1.53 -1.00 11.26
CA GLY A 55 1.54 -0.37 12.57
C GLY A 55 0.56 0.81 12.69
N PRO A 56 0.23 1.22 13.93
CA PRO A 56 -0.68 2.33 14.19
C PRO A 56 -0.39 3.58 13.35
N GLY A 57 -1.40 4.05 12.61
CA GLY A 57 -1.33 5.25 11.79
C GLY A 57 -0.84 5.06 10.35
N VAL A 58 -0.63 3.81 9.89
CA VAL A 58 -0.10 3.50 8.54
C VAL A 58 -0.72 4.33 7.41
N VAL A 59 -2.06 4.46 7.36
CA VAL A 59 -2.73 5.22 6.29
C VAL A 59 -2.42 6.71 6.38
N ARG A 60 -2.51 7.32 7.57
CA ARG A 60 -2.18 8.74 7.78
C ARG A 60 -0.72 9.03 7.43
N ARG A 61 0.19 8.10 7.73
CA ARG A 61 1.61 8.20 7.40
C ARG A 61 1.86 8.07 5.91
N ALA A 62 1.19 7.15 5.22
CA ALA A 62 1.22 7.08 3.75
C ALA A 62 0.69 8.36 3.11
N THR A 63 -0.47 8.86 3.57
CA THR A 63 -1.08 10.10 3.09
C THR A 63 -0.16 11.30 3.24
N LYS A 64 0.62 11.41 4.32
CA LYS A 64 1.61 12.48 4.48
C LYS A 64 2.63 12.54 3.32
N PHE A 65 2.90 11.41 2.68
CA PHE A 65 3.78 11.30 1.51
C PHE A 65 3.00 11.10 0.20
N SER A 66 1.71 11.38 0.17
CA SER A 66 0.91 11.27 -1.06
C SER A 66 1.06 12.48 -1.96
N LYS A 67 0.54 12.39 -3.19
CA LYS A 67 0.64 13.46 -4.19
C LYS A 67 0.06 14.80 -3.69
N GLN A 68 -1.05 14.75 -2.96
CA GLN A 68 -1.69 15.95 -2.39
C GLN A 68 -0.75 16.72 -1.45
N TRP A 69 0.17 16.02 -0.79
CA TRP A 69 1.12 16.56 0.18
C TRP A 69 2.55 16.67 -0.40
N GLY A 70 2.67 16.71 -1.74
CA GLY A 70 3.95 16.91 -2.44
C GLY A 70 4.79 15.65 -2.60
N GLY A 71 4.21 14.47 -2.37
CA GLY A 71 4.88 13.18 -2.51
C GLY A 71 4.41 12.38 -3.73
N PHE A 72 4.13 11.09 -3.51
CA PHE A 72 3.96 10.09 -4.55
C PHE A 72 2.48 9.79 -4.81
N THR A 73 2.07 9.71 -6.08
CA THR A 73 0.74 9.20 -6.47
C THR A 73 0.51 7.80 -5.89
N ALA A 74 1.55 6.98 -5.87
CA ALA A 74 1.56 5.63 -5.31
C ALA A 74 1.13 5.56 -3.83
N LEU A 75 1.27 6.65 -3.07
CA LEU A 75 0.91 6.73 -1.65
C LEU A 75 -0.39 7.50 -1.39
N ASN A 76 -1.14 7.84 -2.44
CA ASN A 76 -2.52 8.23 -2.24
C ASN A 76 -3.30 7.06 -1.60
N PRO A 77 -4.24 7.32 -0.68
CA PRO A 77 -5.01 6.27 -0.01
C PRO A 77 -5.63 5.26 -0.96
N GLU A 78 -6.26 5.72 -2.04
CA GLU A 78 -6.91 4.88 -3.06
C GLU A 78 -5.94 3.97 -3.83
N ASN A 79 -4.64 4.29 -3.82
CA ASN A 79 -3.58 3.53 -4.50
C ASN A 79 -2.86 2.54 -3.57
N LEU A 80 -3.22 2.47 -2.29
CA LEU A 80 -2.69 1.48 -1.35
C LEU A 80 -3.38 0.12 -1.57
N LYS A 81 -2.89 -0.65 -2.56
CA LYS A 81 -3.58 -1.86 -3.06
C LYS A 81 -2.95 -3.17 -2.61
N VAL A 82 -1.65 -3.18 -2.31
CA VAL A 82 -0.90 -4.40 -1.96
C VAL A 82 -0.14 -4.21 -0.65
N ALA A 83 -0.23 -5.21 0.21
CA ALA A 83 0.31 -5.17 1.56
C ALA A 83 0.93 -6.51 2.00
N PHE A 84 1.99 -6.46 2.80
CA PHE A 84 2.71 -7.62 3.31
C PHE A 84 2.84 -7.49 4.82
N LEU A 85 2.47 -8.53 5.56
CA LEU A 85 2.60 -8.62 7.00
C LEU A 85 3.73 -9.58 7.36
N THR A 86 4.69 -9.10 8.15
CA THR A 86 5.83 -9.91 8.57
C THR A 86 5.44 -10.95 9.63
N HIS A 87 4.69 -10.54 10.65
CA HIS A 87 4.23 -11.40 11.75
C HIS A 87 3.02 -10.78 12.48
N LEU A 88 2.39 -11.54 13.38
CA LEU A 88 1.11 -11.17 14.02
C LEU A 88 1.25 -10.47 15.39
N HIS A 89 2.31 -9.67 15.58
CA HIS A 89 2.34 -8.77 16.76
C HIS A 89 1.47 -7.54 16.54
N SER A 90 0.95 -6.98 17.64
CA SER A 90 0.00 -5.88 17.60
C SER A 90 0.57 -4.60 17.01
N ASP A 91 1.85 -4.30 17.25
CA ASP A 91 2.52 -3.14 16.69
C ASP A 91 2.68 -3.21 15.16
N HIS A 92 2.52 -4.39 14.56
CA HIS A 92 2.50 -4.58 13.10
C HIS A 92 1.08 -4.76 12.52
N THR A 93 0.04 -4.89 13.36
CA THR A 93 -1.33 -5.24 12.91
C THR A 93 -2.43 -4.29 13.37
N VAL A 94 -2.21 -3.43 14.37
CA VAL A 94 -3.26 -2.52 14.88
C VAL A 94 -3.77 -1.54 13.82
N GLY A 95 -2.94 -1.15 12.85
CA GLY A 95 -3.34 -0.33 11.70
C GLY A 95 -4.02 -1.10 10.57
N TYR A 96 -4.23 -2.42 10.71
CA TYR A 96 -4.74 -3.23 9.61
C TYR A 96 -6.20 -2.91 9.24
N SER A 97 -7.07 -2.69 10.24
CA SER A 97 -8.44 -2.23 9.99
C SER A 97 -8.48 -0.85 9.31
N ASP A 98 -7.59 0.08 9.69
CA ASP A 98 -7.44 1.39 9.04
C ASP A 98 -7.03 1.22 7.58
N LEU A 99 -6.08 0.32 7.29
CA LEU A 99 -5.62 0.02 5.93
C LEU A 99 -6.69 -0.66 5.05
N ILE A 100 -7.63 -1.39 5.66
CA ILE A 100 -8.79 -1.99 4.97
C ILE A 100 -9.86 -0.92 4.69
N LEU A 101 -10.25 -0.14 5.70
CA LEU A 101 -11.46 0.67 5.67
C LEU A 101 -11.22 2.08 5.10
N THR A 102 -10.18 2.78 5.56
CA THR A 102 -9.96 4.19 5.19
C THR A 102 -9.71 4.35 3.68
N PRO A 103 -8.79 3.60 3.05
CA PRO A 103 -8.66 3.61 1.59
C PRO A 103 -9.94 3.25 0.83
N TRP A 104 -10.74 2.30 1.32
CA TRP A 104 -12.02 1.94 0.69
C TRP A 104 -12.99 3.13 0.68
N VAL A 105 -13.15 3.80 1.82
CA VAL A 105 -13.97 5.03 1.94
C VAL A 105 -13.43 6.16 1.05
N LEU A 106 -12.11 6.23 0.86
CA LEU A 106 -11.45 7.26 0.05
C LEU A 106 -11.35 6.89 -1.44
N GLY A 107 -11.98 5.80 -1.88
CA GLY A 107 -12.13 5.47 -3.30
C GLY A 107 -11.18 4.39 -3.83
N ARG A 108 -10.53 3.59 -2.96
CA ARG A 108 -9.88 2.36 -3.42
C ARG A 108 -10.94 1.44 -4.02
N ASP A 109 -10.77 1.15 -5.31
CA ASP A 109 -11.74 0.48 -6.18
C ASP A 109 -11.59 -1.05 -6.21
N VAL A 110 -10.60 -1.58 -5.49
CA VAL A 110 -10.30 -3.01 -5.40
C VAL A 110 -10.12 -3.43 -3.94
N PRO A 111 -10.37 -4.70 -3.59
CA PRO A 111 -10.00 -5.25 -2.30
C PRO A 111 -8.50 -5.06 -2.03
N LEU A 112 -8.13 -4.88 -0.76
CA LEU A 112 -6.72 -4.90 -0.36
C LEU A 112 -6.17 -6.31 -0.59
N GLU A 113 -5.14 -6.42 -1.41
CA GLU A 113 -4.37 -7.65 -1.57
C GLU A 113 -3.33 -7.74 -0.45
N VAL A 114 -3.38 -8.79 0.35
CA VAL A 114 -2.57 -8.91 1.57
C VAL A 114 -1.93 -10.27 1.70
N TYR A 115 -0.63 -10.27 1.98
CA TYR A 115 0.19 -11.47 2.16
C TYR A 115 0.77 -11.50 3.57
N GLY A 116 0.89 -12.68 4.17
CA GLY A 116 1.46 -12.78 5.51
C GLY A 116 1.40 -14.20 6.10
N PRO A 117 1.66 -14.33 7.41
CA PRO A 117 1.74 -15.62 8.08
C PRO A 117 0.37 -16.30 8.23
N LYS A 118 0.40 -17.58 8.62
CA LYS A 118 -0.80 -18.31 9.07
C LYS A 118 -1.52 -17.50 10.16
N GLY A 119 -2.84 -17.34 10.02
CA GLY A 119 -3.69 -16.54 10.91
C GLY A 119 -4.12 -15.19 10.32
N LEU A 120 -3.46 -14.72 9.26
CA LEU A 120 -3.85 -13.48 8.57
C LEU A 120 -5.30 -13.55 8.04
N THR A 121 -5.68 -14.63 7.37
CA THR A 121 -7.04 -14.79 6.82
C THR A 121 -8.12 -14.69 7.90
N GLU A 122 -7.94 -15.40 9.02
CA GLU A 122 -8.87 -15.35 10.16
C GLU A 122 -8.95 -13.93 10.75
N MET A 123 -7.80 -13.25 10.89
CA MET A 123 -7.77 -11.86 11.32
C MET A 123 -8.53 -10.94 10.36
N THR A 124 -8.37 -11.10 9.04
CA THR A 124 -9.10 -10.33 8.04
C THR A 124 -10.60 -10.53 8.16
N GLU A 125 -11.07 -11.78 8.25
CA GLU A 125 -12.48 -12.12 8.40
C GLU A 125 -13.08 -11.50 9.66
N LEU A 126 -12.38 -11.60 10.80
CA LEU A 126 -12.83 -11.03 12.07
C LEU A 126 -12.82 -9.49 12.08
N ILE A 127 -11.87 -8.85 11.38
CA ILE A 127 -11.89 -7.39 11.20
C ILE A 127 -13.11 -6.99 10.38
N ILE A 128 -13.39 -7.66 9.26
CA ILE A 128 -14.56 -7.35 8.43
C ILE A 128 -15.86 -7.54 9.24
N GLU A 129 -15.97 -8.63 10.00
CA GLU A 129 -17.12 -8.88 10.87
C GLU A 129 -17.26 -7.78 11.95
N ALA A 130 -16.16 -7.38 12.59
CA ALA A 130 -16.18 -6.32 13.60
C ALA A 130 -16.71 -4.98 13.06
N TYR A 131 -16.47 -4.69 11.76
CA TYR A 131 -16.92 -3.47 11.09
C TYR A 131 -18.16 -3.66 10.20
N LYS A 132 -18.82 -4.83 10.25
CA LYS A 132 -19.96 -5.15 9.39
C LYS A 132 -21.07 -4.10 9.41
N LYS A 133 -21.37 -3.51 10.58
CA LYS A 133 -22.39 -2.45 10.70
C LYS A 133 -22.03 -1.15 9.98
N ASP A 134 -20.75 -0.76 9.94
CA ASP A 134 -20.30 0.42 9.17
C ASP A 134 -20.29 0.10 7.67
N ILE A 135 -19.85 -1.10 7.31
CA ILE A 135 -19.84 -1.58 5.92
C ILE A 135 -21.27 -1.64 5.36
N ASP A 136 -22.22 -2.26 6.06
CA ASP A 136 -23.61 -2.41 5.62
C ASP A 136 -24.38 -1.07 5.57
N TYR A 137 -23.91 -0.04 6.28
CA TYR A 137 -24.54 1.28 6.30
C TYR A 137 -24.18 2.15 5.08
N ARG A 138 -23.06 1.89 4.43
CA ARG A 138 -22.46 2.75 3.40
C ARG A 138 -22.78 2.34 1.97
#